data_AF-A0A3M1A6P2-F1
#
_entry.id   AF-A0A3M1A6P2-F1
#
_cell.length_a   1.000
_cell.length_b   1.000
_cell.length_c   1.000
_cell.angle_alpha   90.00
_cell.angle_beta   90.00
_cell.angle_gamma   90.00
#
_symmetry.space_group_name_H-M   'P 1'
#
loop_
_entity.id
_entity.type
_entity.pdbx_description
1 polymer ?
#
loop_
_entity_poly.entity_id
_entity_poly.type
_entity_poly.pdbx_seq_one_letter_code
_entity_poly.pdbx_strand_id
1 'polypeptide(L)'
;MKKLFLLILILSLLAVNLPSHAQSLLEQNILIDLPTAGMLERGSFDVKLRLFGNGGLLGGVAVGITPNFMIGLSYGGERIIGQGDVNWNPQPGIQAKLRIINETFATPAVVIGFDSQGYGPYNDDFNRYAIKSRGFYAVASKNYGFLFNLGIHGGL
;
A
#
# COMPACT_ATOMS: atom_id res chain seq x y z
N MET A 1 -39.33 -14.96 3.32
CA MET A 1 -39.14 -14.46 4.71
C MET A 1 -37.76 -14.79 5.28
N LYS A 2 -37.30 -16.06 5.30
CA LYS A 2 -35.99 -16.45 5.87
C LYS A 2 -34.77 -15.73 5.24
N LYS A 3 -34.76 -15.52 3.92
CA LYS A 3 -33.68 -14.81 3.21
C LYS A 3 -33.63 -13.30 3.53
N LEU A 4 -34.81 -12.69 3.71
CA LEU A 4 -34.93 -11.28 4.09
C LEU A 4 -34.51 -11.07 5.55
N PHE A 5 -34.90 -11.99 6.43
CA PHE A 5 -34.45 -12.01 7.83
C PHE A 5 -32.93 -12.18 7.93
N LEU A 6 -32.34 -13.08 7.13
CA LEU A 6 -30.89 -13.27 7.08
C LEU A 6 -30.17 -12.00 6.57
N LEU A 7 -30.71 -11.33 5.56
CA LEU A 7 -30.17 -10.08 5.04
C LEU A 7 -30.23 -8.94 6.08
N ILE A 8 -31.35 -8.82 6.80
CA ILE A 8 -31.53 -7.84 7.87
C ILE A 8 -30.62 -8.16 9.06
N LEU A 9 -30.45 -9.45 9.39
CA LEU A 9 -29.54 -9.89 10.44
C LEU A 9 -28.09 -9.54 10.08
N ILE A 10 -27.67 -9.81 8.83
CA ILE A 10 -26.35 -9.42 8.31
C ILE A 10 -26.16 -7.90 8.36
N LEU A 11 -27.14 -7.11 7.88
CA LEU A 11 -27.07 -5.65 7.97
C LEU A 11 -27.01 -5.15 9.42
N SER A 12 -27.73 -5.80 10.34
CA SER A 12 -27.74 -5.43 11.76
C SER A 12 -26.42 -5.76 12.47
N LEU A 13 -25.76 -6.86 12.09
CA LEU A 13 -24.41 -7.21 12.53
C LEU A 13 -23.36 -6.26 11.97
N LEU A 14 -23.54 -5.74 10.75
CA LEU A 14 -22.72 -4.64 10.22
C LEU A 14 -23.00 -3.29 10.91
N ALA A 15 -24.18 -3.11 11.50
CA ALA A 15 -24.60 -1.88 12.17
C ALA A 15 -24.26 -1.84 13.68
N VAL A 16 -23.58 -2.87 14.22
CA VAL A 16 -23.07 -2.83 15.60
C VAL A 16 -21.92 -1.83 15.66
N ASN A 17 -22.28 -0.60 15.98
CA ASN A 17 -21.39 0.51 16.28
C ASN A 17 -20.63 0.22 17.58
N LEU A 18 -19.59 -0.61 17.50
CA LEU A 18 -18.52 -0.58 18.50
C LEU A 18 -17.85 0.79 18.35
N PRO A 19 -17.69 1.57 19.44
CA PRO A 19 -16.92 2.81 19.38
C PRO A 19 -15.50 2.43 18.99
N SER A 20 -15.21 2.52 17.69
CA SER A 20 -13.87 2.43 17.16
C SER A 20 -13.17 3.68 17.65
N HIS A 21 -12.44 3.57 18.75
CA HIS A 21 -11.40 4.52 19.07
C HIS A 21 -10.58 4.67 17.80
N ALA A 22 -10.62 5.86 17.20
CA ALA A 22 -9.69 6.28 16.15
C ALA A 22 -8.33 6.30 16.83
N GLN A 23 -7.69 5.14 16.91
CA GLN A 23 -6.43 5.01 17.59
C GLN A 23 -5.41 5.75 16.73
N SER A 24 -4.68 6.68 17.35
CA SER A 24 -3.56 7.41 16.77
C SER A 24 -2.35 6.48 16.57
N LEU A 25 -2.59 5.29 16.01
CA LEU A 25 -1.56 4.39 15.56
C LEU A 25 -1.19 4.79 14.14
N LEU A 26 0.10 4.76 13.88
CA LEU A 26 0.69 4.98 12.56
C LEU A 26 -0.09 4.14 11.55
N GLU A 27 -0.76 4.82 10.62
CA GLU A 27 -1.65 4.15 9.68
C GLU A 27 -0.82 3.18 8.83
N GLN A 28 -1.30 1.95 8.68
CA GLN A 28 -0.60 0.97 7.86
C GLN A 28 -0.68 1.42 6.40
N ASN A 29 0.42 1.96 5.84
CA ASN A 29 0.49 2.47 4.47
C ASN A 29 0.53 1.34 3.41
N ILE A 30 1.13 0.20 3.78
CA ILE A 30 1.25 -0.99 2.94
C ILE A 30 0.90 -2.24 3.75
N LEU A 31 0.12 -3.13 3.12
CA LEU A 31 -0.14 -4.48 3.61
C LEU A 31 0.61 -5.48 2.72
N ILE A 32 1.74 -5.98 3.23
CA ILE A 32 2.67 -6.86 2.49
C ILE A 32 3.21 -6.15 1.24
N ASP A 33 2.54 -6.32 0.10
CA ASP A 33 2.90 -5.77 -1.21
C ASP A 33 1.78 -4.90 -1.80
N LEU A 34 0.66 -4.78 -1.09
CA LEU A 34 -0.52 -4.06 -1.54
C LEU A 34 -0.61 -2.70 -0.85
N PRO A 35 -0.86 -1.61 -1.58
CA PRO A 35 -1.14 -0.33 -0.96
C PRO A 35 -2.46 -0.40 -0.20
N THR A 36 -2.52 0.30 0.93
CA THR A 36 -3.78 0.60 1.65
C THR A 36 -4.16 2.07 1.40
N ALA A 37 -5.18 2.59 2.06
CA ALA A 37 -5.44 4.03 2.12
C ALA A 37 -4.67 4.77 3.23
N GLY A 38 -3.82 4.09 4.00
CA GLY A 38 -2.97 4.69 5.03
C GLY A 38 -1.90 5.62 4.46
N MET A 39 -1.54 6.66 5.21
CA MET A 39 -0.63 7.74 4.78
C MET A 39 0.51 7.91 5.78
N LEU A 40 1.64 8.42 5.30
CA LEU A 40 2.69 8.91 6.19
C LEU A 40 2.29 10.27 6.77
N GLU A 41 2.54 10.45 8.06
CA GLU A 41 2.39 11.75 8.70
C GLU A 41 3.33 12.80 8.07
N ARG A 42 2.96 14.07 8.18
CA ARG A 42 3.75 15.17 7.63
C ARG A 42 5.14 15.22 8.26
N GLY A 43 6.17 15.18 7.42
CA GLY A 43 7.57 15.20 7.86
C GLY A 43 8.12 13.83 8.25
N SER A 44 7.27 12.80 8.28
CA SER A 44 7.69 11.42 8.51
C SER A 44 8.17 10.79 7.22
N PHE A 45 9.12 9.86 7.35
CA PHE A 45 9.66 9.11 6.22
C PHE A 45 9.59 7.60 6.49
N ASP A 46 9.52 6.84 5.41
CA ASP A 46 9.50 5.39 5.41
C ASP A 46 10.65 4.88 4.55
N VAL A 47 11.41 3.91 5.06
CA VAL A 47 12.54 3.32 4.36
C VAL A 47 12.24 1.85 4.13
N LYS A 48 12.28 1.44 2.86
CA LYS A 48 12.00 0.07 2.45
C LYS A 48 13.24 -0.56 1.86
N LEU A 49 13.47 -1.80 2.25
CA LEU A 49 14.47 -2.66 1.66
C LEU A 49 13.82 -4.00 1.30
N ARG A 50 13.82 -4.35 0.02
CA ARG A 50 13.29 -5.61 -0.48
C ARG A 50 14.42 -6.45 -1.05
N LEU A 51 14.51 -7.68 -0.56
CA LEU A 51 15.33 -8.73 -1.14
C LEU A 51 14.47 -9.58 -2.08
N PHE A 52 15.01 -9.94 -3.24
CA PHE A 52 14.36 -10.85 -4.18
C PHE A 52 15.40 -11.77 -4.85
N GLY A 53 14.92 -12.69 -5.69
CA GLY A 53 15.75 -13.70 -6.36
C GLY A 53 16.94 -13.10 -7.13
N ASN A 54 17.90 -13.95 -7.49
CA ASN A 54 19.14 -13.58 -8.19
C ASN A 54 20.04 -12.58 -7.42
N GLY A 55 19.98 -12.59 -6.08
CA GLY A 55 20.75 -11.64 -5.27
C GLY A 55 20.26 -10.19 -5.41
N GLY A 56 18.98 -10.02 -5.72
CA GLY A 56 18.39 -8.71 -5.98
C GLY A 56 18.06 -7.92 -4.72
N LEU A 57 18.30 -6.62 -4.80
CA LEU A 57 18.02 -5.66 -3.73
C LEU A 57 17.30 -4.45 -4.35
N LEU A 58 16.21 -4.03 -3.70
CA LEU A 58 15.49 -2.81 -4.03
C LEU A 58 15.39 -1.96 -2.76
N GLY A 59 16.00 -0.78 -2.81
CA GLY A 59 15.87 0.24 -1.76
C GLY A 59 14.82 1.26 -2.16
N GLY A 60 14.10 1.80 -1.18
CA GLY A 60 13.16 2.88 -1.40
C GLY A 60 13.00 3.78 -0.19
N VAL A 61 12.69 5.04 -0.44
CA VAL A 61 12.34 6.02 0.57
C VAL A 61 11.05 6.73 0.17
N ALA A 62 10.16 6.96 1.12
CA ALA A 62 8.97 7.77 0.93
C ALA A 62 8.85 8.81 2.04
N VAL A 63 8.25 9.95 1.75
CA VAL A 63 8.07 11.05 2.69
C VAL A 63 6.63 11.57 2.64
N GLY A 64 6.05 11.78 3.82
CA GLY A 64 4.77 12.47 3.98
C GLY A 64 4.96 13.98 3.82
N ILE A 65 4.51 14.54 2.69
CA ILE A 65 4.59 15.99 2.43
C ILE A 65 3.48 16.71 3.20
N THR A 66 2.28 16.12 3.21
CA THR A 66 1.13 16.54 4.01
C THR A 66 0.44 15.30 4.59
N PRO A 67 -0.50 15.43 5.54
CA PRO A 67 -1.28 14.28 6.03
C PRO A 67 -2.05 13.52 4.93
N ASN A 68 -2.26 14.15 3.77
CA ASN A 68 -3.04 13.61 2.65
C ASN A 68 -2.20 13.36 1.40
N PHE A 69 -0.91 13.71 1.38
CA PHE A 69 -0.07 13.57 0.20
C PHE A 69 1.34 13.12 0.55
N MET A 70 1.79 12.08 -0.12
CA MET A 70 3.15 11.55 0.03
C MET A 70 3.77 11.20 -1.33
N ILE A 71 5.09 11.27 -1.37
CA ILE A 71 5.90 10.90 -2.53
C ILE A 71 7.03 9.98 -2.10
N GLY A 72 7.65 9.31 -3.06
CA GLY A 72 8.78 8.44 -2.79
C GLY A 72 9.53 8.03 -4.03
N LEU A 73 10.71 7.49 -3.80
CA LEU A 73 11.67 7.07 -4.81
C LEU A 73 12.20 5.69 -4.44
N SER A 74 12.54 4.90 -5.45
CA SER A 74 13.10 3.57 -5.27
C SER A 74 14.09 3.25 -6.37
N TYR A 75 15.12 2.47 -6.03
CA TYR A 75 16.11 2.02 -7.00
C TYR A 75 16.80 0.75 -6.50
N GLY A 76 17.27 -0.07 -7.44
CA GLY A 76 17.77 -1.39 -7.13
C GLY A 76 18.25 -2.12 -8.37
N GLY A 77 18.46 -3.41 -8.22
CA GLY A 77 18.97 -4.29 -9.27
C GLY A 77 19.15 -5.72 -8.79
N GLU A 78 19.62 -6.58 -9.69
CA GLU A 78 20.02 -7.96 -9.43
C GLU A 78 21.51 -8.08 -9.18
N ARG A 79 21.94 -9.19 -8.57
CA ARG A 79 23.33 -9.49 -8.25
C ARG A 79 24.02 -8.42 -7.38
N ILE A 80 23.25 -7.64 -6.63
CA ILE A 80 23.78 -6.72 -5.62
C ILE A 80 24.37 -7.50 -4.44
N ILE A 81 23.72 -8.61 -4.07
CA ILE A 81 24.21 -9.56 -3.07
C ILE A 81 24.57 -10.86 -3.79
N GLY A 82 25.84 -11.07 -4.10
CA GLY A 82 26.29 -12.27 -4.81
C GLY A 82 27.63 -12.11 -5.51
N GLN A 83 27.85 -12.92 -6.54
CA GLN A 83 29.05 -12.90 -7.38
C GLN A 83 28.71 -12.45 -8.80
N GLY A 84 29.68 -11.82 -9.47
CA GLY A 84 29.54 -11.25 -10.81
C GLY A 84 29.13 -9.77 -10.80
N ASP A 85 28.94 -9.20 -11.98
CA ASP A 85 28.60 -7.79 -12.14
C ASP A 85 27.17 -7.47 -11.65
N VAL A 86 26.96 -6.28 -11.10
CA VAL A 86 25.61 -5.84 -10.71
C VAL A 86 24.79 -5.56 -11.96
N ASN A 87 23.56 -6.08 -12.02
CA ASN A 87 22.59 -5.75 -13.07
C ASN A 87 21.59 -4.73 -12.52
N TRP A 88 21.80 -3.45 -12.80
CA TRP A 88 20.94 -2.39 -12.29
C TRP A 88 19.59 -2.32 -13.01
N ASN A 89 18.56 -1.90 -12.30
CA ASN A 89 17.29 -1.55 -12.93
C ASN A 89 17.50 -0.41 -13.93
N PRO A 90 16.75 -0.37 -15.04
CA PRO A 90 16.96 0.61 -16.11
C PRO A 90 16.66 2.05 -15.67
N GLN A 91 15.77 2.23 -14.69
CA GLN A 91 15.40 3.54 -14.18
C GLN A 91 14.98 3.48 -12.71
N PRO A 92 15.10 4.59 -11.95
CA PRO A 92 14.47 4.74 -10.66
C PRO A 92 12.94 4.68 -10.75
N GLY A 93 12.32 4.04 -9.77
CA GLY A 93 10.89 4.05 -9.56
C GLY A 93 10.45 5.26 -8.76
N ILE A 94 9.31 5.84 -9.13
CA ILE A 94 8.66 6.93 -8.42
C ILE A 94 7.33 6.46 -7.86
N GLN A 95 6.97 6.98 -6.69
CA GLN A 95 5.64 6.80 -6.12
C GLN A 95 5.04 8.16 -5.71
N ALA A 96 3.74 8.29 -5.92
CA ALA A 96 2.94 9.41 -5.42
C ALA A 96 1.60 8.86 -4.93
N LYS A 97 1.10 9.35 -3.80
CA LYS A 97 -0.15 8.88 -3.20
C LYS A 97 -0.89 10.05 -2.60
N LEU A 98 -2.18 10.17 -2.94
CA LEU A 98 -3.07 11.25 -2.53
C LEU A 98 -4.33 10.66 -1.90
N ARG A 99 -4.63 11.07 -0.67
CA ARG A 99 -5.87 10.76 0.03
C ARG A 99 -6.95 11.76 -0.34
N ILE A 100 -8.00 11.25 -0.97
CA ILE A 100 -9.17 12.01 -1.41
C ILE A 100 -10.22 12.07 -0.30
N ILE A 101 -10.40 10.98 0.44
CA ILE A 101 -11.38 10.88 1.52
C ILE A 101 -10.67 10.40 2.78
N ASN A 102 -10.88 11.11 3.89
CA ASN A 102 -10.39 10.70 5.20
C ASN A 102 -11.31 9.62 5.79
N GLU A 103 -10.69 8.69 6.52
CA GLU A 103 -11.46 7.72 7.29
C GLU A 103 -12.25 8.43 8.38
N THR A 104 -13.53 8.10 8.48
CA THR A 104 -14.39 8.53 9.57
C THR A 104 -15.18 7.34 10.09
N PHE A 105 -15.95 7.57 11.15
CA PHE A 105 -16.89 6.57 11.63
C PHE A 105 -17.84 6.06 10.53
N ALA A 106 -18.30 6.94 9.63
CA ALA A 106 -19.23 6.59 8.56
C ALA A 106 -18.54 6.20 7.24
N THR A 107 -17.41 6.82 6.90
CA THR A 107 -16.76 6.68 5.58
C THR A 107 -15.43 5.94 5.65
N PRO A 108 -15.09 5.09 4.66
CA PRO A 108 -13.73 4.58 4.52
C PRO A 108 -12.78 5.69 4.06
N ALA A 109 -11.48 5.53 4.33
CA ALA A 109 -10.47 6.34 3.64
C ALA A 109 -10.37 5.89 2.19
N VAL A 110 -10.18 6.84 1.28
CA VAL A 110 -9.99 6.57 -0.16
C VAL A 110 -8.75 7.31 -0.65
N VAL A 111 -7.87 6.58 -1.31
CA VAL A 111 -6.66 7.10 -1.95
C VAL A 111 -6.65 6.78 -3.43
N ILE A 112 -6.00 7.66 -4.18
CA ILE A 112 -5.46 7.37 -5.50
C ILE A 112 -3.94 7.43 -5.41
N GLY A 113 -3.27 6.62 -6.20
CA GLY A 113 -1.82 6.61 -6.21
C GLY A 113 -1.25 6.16 -7.53
N PHE A 114 0.05 6.36 -7.64
CA PHE A 114 0.88 5.88 -8.73
C PHE A 114 2.15 5.30 -8.14
N ASP A 115 2.55 4.12 -8.61
CA ASP A 115 3.84 3.52 -8.30
C ASP A 115 4.40 2.88 -9.58
N SER A 116 5.52 3.41 -10.06
CA SER A 116 6.19 2.89 -11.27
C SER A 116 7.15 1.75 -10.99
N GLN A 117 7.42 1.40 -9.73
CA GLN A 117 8.42 0.39 -9.37
C GLN A 117 7.82 -1.02 -9.33
N GLY A 118 8.36 -1.90 -10.17
CA GLY A 118 8.17 -3.35 -10.05
C GLY A 118 9.34 -3.99 -9.31
N TYR A 119 9.38 -5.32 -9.22
CA TYR A 119 10.49 -6.04 -8.61
C TYR A 119 10.70 -7.42 -9.24
N GLY A 120 11.86 -8.02 -8.94
CA GLY A 120 12.36 -9.18 -9.66
C GLY A 120 13.17 -8.80 -10.89
N PRO A 121 13.63 -9.79 -11.66
CA PRO A 121 14.41 -9.55 -12.87
C PRO A 121 13.66 -8.66 -13.87
N TYR A 122 14.37 -7.72 -14.47
CA TYR A 122 13.84 -6.89 -15.56
C TYR A 122 14.04 -7.62 -16.89
N ASN A 123 13.00 -7.69 -17.71
CA ASN A 123 13.06 -8.25 -19.04
C ASN A 123 13.03 -7.12 -20.07
N ASP A 124 14.12 -6.99 -20.82
CA ASP A 124 14.30 -5.93 -21.82
C ASP A 124 13.40 -6.12 -23.04
N ASP A 125 13.15 -7.37 -23.47
CA ASP A 125 12.29 -7.66 -24.63
C ASP A 125 10.85 -7.18 -24.42
N PHE A 126 10.33 -7.33 -23.19
CA PHE A 126 8.98 -6.95 -22.81
C PHE A 126 8.90 -5.63 -22.05
N ASN A 127 10.03 -4.96 -21.82
CA ASN A 127 10.15 -3.72 -21.05
C ASN A 127 9.42 -3.76 -19.70
N ARG A 128 9.65 -4.81 -18.91
CA ARG A 128 8.94 -5.00 -17.63
C ARG A 128 9.69 -5.86 -16.62
N TYR A 129 9.41 -5.61 -15.35
CA TYR A 129 9.79 -6.48 -14.24
C TYR A 129 8.98 -7.79 -14.25
N ALA A 130 9.58 -8.85 -13.69
CA ALA A 130 8.91 -10.12 -13.44
C ALA A 130 7.62 -9.93 -12.63
N ILE A 131 7.69 -9.15 -11.55
CA ILE A 131 6.49 -8.61 -10.88
C ILE A 131 6.34 -7.14 -11.26
N LYS A 132 5.28 -6.87 -12.02
CA LYS A 132 4.98 -5.53 -12.53
C LYS A 132 4.71 -4.55 -11.40
N SER A 133 5.00 -3.29 -11.68
CA SER A 133 4.59 -2.17 -10.85
C SER A 133 3.06 -2.07 -10.78
N ARG A 134 2.57 -1.35 -9.77
CA ARG A 134 1.12 -1.10 -9.63
C ARG A 134 0.61 -0.15 -10.71
N GLY A 135 1.45 0.77 -11.20
CA GLY A 135 1.01 1.86 -12.05
C GLY A 135 0.05 2.75 -11.28
N PHE A 136 -1.01 3.21 -11.93
CA PHE A 136 -2.10 3.93 -11.27
C PHE A 136 -2.99 2.95 -10.50
N TYR A 137 -3.34 3.30 -9.28
CA TYR A 137 -4.20 2.49 -8.43
C TYR A 137 -5.15 3.36 -7.60
N ALA A 138 -6.23 2.75 -7.12
CA ALA A 138 -7.13 3.35 -6.14
C ALA A 138 -7.47 2.34 -5.05
N VAL A 139 -7.47 2.78 -3.79
CA VAL A 139 -7.72 1.90 -2.64
C VAL A 139 -8.67 2.57 -1.67
N ALA A 140 -9.64 1.79 -1.19
CA ALA A 140 -10.45 2.12 -0.03
C ALA A 140 -10.01 1.27 1.17
N SER A 141 -9.83 1.90 2.34
CA SER A 141 -9.49 1.20 3.58
C SER A 141 -10.37 1.67 4.73
N LYS A 142 -10.69 0.73 5.63
CA LYS A 142 -11.37 1.01 6.88
C LYS A 142 -10.83 0.12 7.99
N ASN A 143 -10.55 0.71 9.13
CA ASN A 143 -10.03 0.06 10.32
C ASN A 143 -11.08 0.12 11.43
N TYR A 144 -11.22 -1.00 12.14
CA TYR A 144 -12.13 -1.15 13.24
C TYR A 144 -11.33 -1.50 14.49
N GLY A 145 -11.54 -0.78 15.59
CA GLY A 145 -10.91 -1.08 16.90
C GLY A 145 -11.34 -2.42 17.53
N PHE A 146 -12.12 -3.24 16.82
CA PHE A 146 -12.55 -4.57 17.21
C PHE A 146 -11.60 -5.65 16.66
N LEU A 147 -11.49 -6.80 17.34
CA LEU A 147 -10.61 -7.92 16.97
C LEU A 147 -9.16 -7.50 16.65
N PHE A 148 -8.45 -6.91 17.61
CA PHE A 148 -7.03 -6.55 17.45
C PHE A 148 -6.78 -5.61 16.25
N ASN A 149 -7.66 -4.62 16.06
CA ASN A 149 -7.60 -3.62 14.99
C ASN A 149 -7.80 -4.22 13.58
N LEU A 150 -8.99 -4.78 13.34
CA LEU A 150 -9.35 -5.35 12.05
C LEU A 150 -9.37 -4.27 10.95
N GLY A 151 -8.48 -4.41 9.96
CA GLY A 151 -8.45 -3.60 8.75
C GLY A 151 -9.09 -4.31 7.56
N ILE A 152 -9.97 -3.62 6.83
CA ILE A 152 -10.52 -4.05 5.55
C ILE A 152 -9.98 -3.11 4.47
N HIS A 153 -9.42 -3.69 3.40
CA HIS A 153 -8.84 -2.95 2.29
C HIS A 153 -9.29 -3.55 0.97
N GLY A 154 -9.63 -2.70 0.00
CA GLY A 154 -10.00 -3.12 -1.35
C GLY A 154 -9.59 -2.06 -2.36
N GLY A 155 -9.06 -2.48 -3.49
CA GLY A 155 -8.58 -1.56 -4.52
C GLY A 155 -8.39 -2.22 -5.86
N LEU A 156 -8.04 -1.37 -6.84
CA LEU A 156 -7.72 -1.71 -8.22
C LEU A 156 -6.36 -1.13 -8.56
#